data_AF-A0A931EYA2-F1
#
_entry.id   AF-A0A931EYA2-F1
#
_cell.length_a   1.000
_cell.length_b   1.000
_cell.length_c   1.000
_cell.angle_alpha   90.00
_cell.angle_beta   90.00
_cell.angle_gamma   90.00
#
_symmetry.space_group_name_H-M   'P 1'
#
loop_
_entity.id
_entity.type
_entity.pdbx_description
1 polymer ?
#
loop_
_entity_poly.entity_id
_entity_poly.type
_entity_poly.pdbx_seq_one_letter_code
_entity_poly.pdbx_strand_id
1 'polypeptide(L)'
;MPRTGDRHPPEVQWRWAEALKRQAAITGACYGHVTDDCLTDETPLETALGAVDIVTIPRCELELRGYSWVTVCAGALGARLGGPAALAAAGVFEEVDELPGGALFLRATPTLDDYDEAAIERVLTVLEPVLIKGDMRRVFGMEHLRLHFPTR
;
A
#
# COMPACT_ATOMS: atom_id res chain seq x y z
N MET A 1 -9.26 -18.23 10.10
CA MET A 1 -8.02 -18.99 9.79
C MET A 1 -7.92 -19.08 8.27
N PRO A 2 -6.81 -18.65 7.64
CA PRO A 2 -6.62 -18.87 6.22
C PRO A 2 -6.60 -20.38 5.97
N ARG A 3 -7.26 -20.87 4.92
CA ARG A 3 -7.17 -22.29 4.57
C ARG A 3 -5.72 -22.56 4.18
N THR A 4 -5.18 -23.68 4.65
CA THR A 4 -3.79 -24.12 4.52
C THR A 4 -3.34 -24.34 3.06
N GLY A 5 -4.20 -24.06 2.07
CA GLY A 5 -3.93 -24.21 0.63
C GLY A 5 -3.81 -22.90 -0.17
N ASP A 6 -4.00 -21.73 0.45
CA ASP A 6 -4.05 -20.44 -0.26
C ASP A 6 -2.72 -19.66 -0.20
N ARG A 7 -1.69 -20.18 0.50
CA ARG A 7 -0.38 -19.51 0.59
C ARG A 7 0.50 -19.88 -0.59
N HIS A 8 0.90 -18.87 -1.34
CA HIS A 8 1.88 -19.05 -2.40
C HIS A 8 3.28 -19.14 -1.83
N PRO A 9 4.21 -19.92 -2.43
CA PRO A 9 5.60 -19.90 -2.01
C PRO A 9 6.21 -18.48 -2.03
N PRO A 10 7.13 -18.14 -1.12
CA PRO A 10 7.73 -16.81 -1.04
C PRO A 10 8.27 -16.31 -2.39
N GLU A 11 8.88 -17.18 -3.19
CA GLU A 11 9.42 -16.83 -4.50
C GLU A 11 8.35 -16.38 -5.51
N VAL A 12 7.11 -16.87 -5.39
CA VAL A 12 5.99 -16.44 -6.22
C VAL A 12 5.53 -15.05 -5.79
N GLN A 13 5.44 -14.81 -4.48
CA GLN A 13 5.05 -13.52 -3.94
C GLN A 13 6.07 -12.43 -4.33
N TRP A 14 7.36 -12.73 -4.22
CA TRP A 14 8.43 -11.83 -4.66
C TRP A 14 8.34 -11.49 -6.15
N ARG A 15 7.93 -12.44 -7.00
CA ARG A 15 7.73 -12.17 -8.42
C ARG A 15 6.59 -11.18 -8.67
N TRP A 16 5.53 -11.18 -7.85
CA TRP A 16 4.47 -10.16 -7.97
C TRP A 16 4.99 -8.77 -7.60
N ALA A 17 5.73 -8.67 -6.49
CA ALA A 17 6.37 -7.44 -6.04
C ALA A 17 7.33 -6.89 -7.12
N GLU A 18 8.20 -7.74 -7.66
CA GLU A 18 9.13 -7.40 -8.74
C GLU A 18 8.43 -7.01 -10.05
N ALA A 19 7.34 -7.69 -10.41
CA ALA A 19 6.56 -7.35 -11.60
C ALA A 19 5.95 -5.95 -11.48
N LEU A 20 5.35 -5.62 -10.33
CA LEU A 20 4.83 -4.29 -10.07
C LEU A 20 5.94 -3.23 -10.11
N LYS A 21 7.06 -3.49 -9.42
CA LYS A 21 8.21 -2.58 -9.37
C LYS A 21 8.74 -2.23 -10.76
N ARG A 22 8.94 -3.24 -11.60
CA ARG A 22 9.39 -3.08 -13.00
C ARG A 22 8.38 -2.29 -13.82
N GLN A 23 7.10 -2.61 -13.70
CA GLN A 23 6.07 -1.91 -14.46
C GLN A 23 5.99 -0.44 -14.05
N ALA A 24 6.00 -0.16 -12.75
CA ALA A 24 5.98 1.20 -12.21
C ALA A 24 7.17 2.03 -12.69
N ALA A 25 8.37 1.44 -12.72
CA ALA A 25 9.58 2.08 -13.25
C ALA A 25 9.47 2.42 -14.75
N ILE A 26 8.79 1.60 -15.54
CA ILE A 26 8.61 1.81 -16.99
C ILE A 26 7.54 2.87 -17.27
N THR A 27 6.43 2.84 -16.53
CA THR A 27 5.28 3.71 -16.80
C THR A 27 5.34 5.05 -16.09
N GLY A 28 6.23 5.20 -15.09
CA GLY A 28 6.21 6.36 -14.20
C GLY A 28 4.95 6.36 -13.32
N ALA A 29 4.55 5.20 -12.82
CA ALA A 29 3.31 5.07 -12.06
C ALA A 29 3.34 5.91 -10.77
N CYS A 30 2.31 6.74 -10.58
CA CYS A 30 2.11 7.53 -9.37
C CYS A 30 1.44 6.74 -8.23
N TYR A 31 0.90 5.56 -8.55
CA TYR A 31 0.36 4.60 -7.59
C TYR A 31 0.39 3.16 -8.12
N GLY A 32 0.51 2.19 -7.20
CA GLY A 32 0.31 0.76 -7.46
C GLY A 32 0.36 -0.03 -6.15
N HIS A 33 -0.22 -1.23 -6.11
CA HIS A 33 -0.15 -2.08 -4.94
C HIS A 33 -0.16 -3.58 -5.29
N VAL A 34 0.28 -4.41 -4.35
CA VAL A 34 0.04 -5.86 -4.37
C VAL A 34 -0.63 -6.22 -3.04
N THR A 35 -1.76 -6.92 -3.13
CA THR A 35 -2.57 -7.30 -1.97
C THR A 35 -3.43 -8.53 -2.27
N ASP A 36 -3.97 -9.17 -1.23
CA ASP A 36 -4.91 -10.31 -1.28
C ASP A 36 -6.29 -9.97 -0.70
N ASP A 37 -6.51 -8.72 -0.30
CA ASP A 37 -7.69 -8.26 0.42
C ASP A 37 -8.58 -7.33 -0.42
N CYS A 38 -8.27 -7.16 -1.70
CA CYS A 38 -9.02 -6.30 -2.61
C CYS A 38 -9.71 -7.10 -3.72
N LEU A 39 -10.96 -6.75 -4.01
CA LEU A 39 -11.80 -7.41 -5.02
C LEU A 39 -12.13 -6.52 -6.23
N THR A 40 -11.68 -5.26 -6.23
CA THR A 40 -11.98 -4.24 -7.27
C THR A 40 -10.75 -3.35 -7.53
N ASP A 41 -10.91 -2.33 -8.38
CA ASP A 41 -9.86 -1.33 -8.69
C ASP A 41 -9.68 -0.27 -7.58
N GLU A 42 -10.61 -0.23 -6.62
CA GLU A 42 -10.55 0.62 -5.44
C GLU A 42 -9.61 0.01 -4.40
N THR A 43 -8.82 0.82 -3.70
CA THR A 43 -8.03 0.30 -2.59
C THR A 43 -8.93 -0.02 -1.39
N PRO A 44 -8.49 -0.90 -0.46
CA PRO A 44 -9.21 -1.12 0.79
C PRO A 44 -9.59 0.19 1.50
N LEU A 45 -8.65 1.15 1.56
CA LEU A 45 -8.88 2.46 2.19
C LEU A 45 -9.96 3.27 1.47
N GLU A 46 -9.96 3.24 0.13
CA GLU A 46 -11.00 3.92 -0.66
C GLU A 46 -12.38 3.35 -0.36
N THR A 47 -12.51 2.02 -0.36
CA THR A 47 -13.78 1.37 -0.04
C THR A 47 -14.23 1.70 1.39
N ALA A 48 -13.30 1.70 2.36
CA ALA A 48 -13.60 2.08 3.75
C ALA A 48 -14.04 3.55 3.88
N LEU A 49 -13.52 4.46 3.06
CA LEU A 49 -13.90 5.88 3.04
C LEU A 49 -15.14 6.16 2.18
N GLY A 50 -15.59 5.18 1.37
CA GLY A 50 -16.56 5.42 0.31
C GLY A 50 -16.04 6.40 -0.75
N ALA A 51 -14.72 6.43 -0.95
CA ALA A 51 -14.06 7.17 -2.02
C ALA A 51 -14.09 6.34 -3.30
N VAL A 52 -14.23 7.01 -4.45
CA VAL A 52 -14.35 6.36 -5.76
C VAL A 52 -13.11 6.63 -6.60
N ASP A 53 -12.67 5.61 -7.32
CA ASP A 53 -11.45 5.58 -8.14
C ASP A 53 -11.37 6.72 -9.17
N ILE A 54 -12.49 7.10 -9.80
CA ILE A 54 -12.57 8.18 -10.78
C ILE A 54 -12.20 9.55 -10.19
N VAL A 55 -12.29 9.69 -8.85
CA VAL A 55 -11.90 10.92 -8.13
C VAL A 55 -10.47 10.82 -7.60
N THR A 56 -10.06 9.65 -7.12
CA THR A 56 -8.79 9.47 -6.41
C THR A 56 -7.61 9.17 -7.35
N ILE A 57 -7.82 8.46 -8.47
CA ILE A 57 -6.77 8.18 -9.46
C ILE A 57 -6.14 9.47 -10.01
N PRO A 58 -6.91 10.49 -10.46
CA PRO A 58 -6.32 11.74 -10.95
C PRO A 58 -5.53 12.53 -9.89
N ARG A 59 -5.68 12.19 -8.60
CA ARG A 59 -5.07 12.90 -7.46
C ARG A 59 -3.94 12.11 -6.80
N CYS A 60 -3.53 10.96 -7.37
CA CYS A 60 -2.57 10.07 -6.71
C CYS A 60 -1.17 10.66 -6.47
N GLU A 61 -0.84 11.80 -7.08
CA GLU A 61 0.38 12.57 -6.77
C GLU A 61 0.22 13.50 -5.55
N LEU A 62 -1.01 13.85 -5.21
CA LEU A 62 -1.36 14.76 -4.11
C LEU A 62 -1.69 13.99 -2.83
N GLU A 63 -2.34 12.84 -2.97
CA GLU A 63 -2.83 12.02 -1.86
C GLU A 63 -2.68 10.54 -2.23
N LEU A 64 -2.10 9.75 -1.31
CA LEU A 64 -1.93 8.32 -1.48
C LEU A 64 -3.29 7.62 -1.32
N ARG A 65 -3.69 6.89 -2.36
CA ARG A 65 -5.00 6.21 -2.44
C ARG A 65 -5.22 5.16 -1.36
N GLY A 66 -4.17 4.46 -0.97
CA GLY A 66 -4.22 3.39 0.02
C GLY A 66 -2.84 2.78 0.25
N TYR A 67 -2.80 1.77 1.10
CA TYR A 67 -1.58 1.06 1.47
C TYR A 67 -1.85 -0.44 1.57
N SER A 68 -0.86 -1.23 1.17
CA SER A 68 -0.92 -2.70 1.15
C SER A 68 0.48 -3.28 1.36
N TRP A 69 0.62 -4.61 1.32
CA TRP A 69 1.92 -5.27 1.48
C TRP A 69 3.02 -4.68 0.59
N VAL A 70 2.71 -4.44 -0.69
CA VAL A 70 3.52 -3.62 -1.58
C VAL A 70 2.73 -2.38 -1.95
N THR A 71 3.37 -1.22 -1.90
CA THR A 71 2.80 0.07 -2.31
C THR A 71 3.82 0.84 -3.15
N VAL A 72 3.38 1.38 -4.29
CA VAL A 72 4.11 2.40 -5.05
C VAL A 72 3.44 3.74 -4.77
N CYS A 73 4.24 4.76 -4.44
CA CYS A 73 3.74 6.12 -4.25
C CYS A 73 4.55 7.14 -5.05
N ALA A 74 3.88 8.19 -5.53
CA ALA A 74 4.50 9.29 -6.24
C ALA A 74 5.64 9.94 -5.45
N GLY A 75 6.67 10.43 -6.14
CA GLY A 75 7.84 11.05 -5.50
C GLY A 75 7.51 12.28 -4.66
N ALA A 76 6.51 13.06 -5.05
CA ALA A 76 6.03 14.20 -4.26
C ALA A 76 5.50 13.77 -2.87
N LEU A 77 4.86 12.59 -2.79
CA LEU A 77 4.40 12.02 -1.53
C LEU A 77 5.57 11.45 -0.74
N GLY A 78 6.49 10.74 -1.40
CA GLY A 78 7.73 10.26 -0.79
C GLY A 78 8.54 11.39 -0.15
N ALA A 79 8.66 12.55 -0.82
CA ALA A 79 9.33 13.73 -0.30
C ALA A 79 8.63 14.30 0.95
N ARG A 80 7.30 14.32 0.98
CA ARG A 80 6.51 14.73 2.16
C ARG A 80 6.69 13.78 3.35
N LEU A 81 7.04 12.53 3.09
CA LEU A 81 7.39 11.52 4.10
C LEU A 81 8.87 11.57 4.52
N GLY A 82 9.64 12.55 4.03
CA GLY A 82 11.07 12.70 4.36
C GLY A 82 12.02 12.00 3.38
N GLY A 83 11.50 11.39 2.31
CA GLY A 83 12.28 10.74 1.26
C GLY A 83 12.65 9.27 1.57
N PRO A 84 13.26 8.56 0.61
CA PRO A 84 13.52 7.12 0.69
C PRO A 84 14.44 6.76 1.88
N ALA A 85 15.44 7.59 2.18
CA ALA A 85 16.36 7.35 3.29
C ALA A 85 15.65 7.42 4.66
N ALA A 86 14.72 8.36 4.84
CA ALA A 86 13.94 8.48 6.07
C ALA A 86 12.98 7.29 6.23
N LEU A 87 12.34 6.87 5.15
CA LEU A 87 11.44 5.71 5.13
C LEU A 87 12.18 4.41 5.42
N ALA A 88 13.39 4.22 4.88
CA ALA A 88 14.24 3.08 5.20
C ALA A 88 14.67 3.11 6.68
N ALA A 89 15.07 4.28 7.19
CA ALA A 89 15.49 4.44 8.58
C ALA A 89 14.35 4.23 9.60
N ALA A 90 13.09 4.39 9.19
CA ALA A 90 11.92 4.11 10.03
C ALA A 90 11.80 2.61 10.40
N GLY A 91 12.44 1.71 9.63
CA GLY A 91 12.44 0.27 9.92
C GLY A 91 11.06 -0.38 9.79
N VAL A 92 10.12 0.27 9.10
CA VAL A 92 8.75 -0.22 8.87
C VAL A 92 8.63 -1.06 7.60
N PHE A 93 9.49 -0.81 6.62
CA PHE A 93 9.50 -1.50 5.34
C PHE A 93 10.72 -2.41 5.25
N GLU A 94 10.50 -3.63 4.78
CA GLU A 94 11.55 -4.57 4.39
C GLU A 94 12.37 -4.03 3.20
N GLU A 95 11.73 -3.29 2.29
CA GLU A 95 12.38 -2.72 1.11
C GLU A 95 11.82 -1.34 0.79
N VAL A 96 12.72 -0.40 0.52
CA VAL A 96 12.41 0.96 0.08
C VAL A 96 13.33 1.31 -1.07
N ASP A 97 12.76 1.40 -2.27
CA ASP A 97 13.51 1.69 -3.49
C ASP A 97 12.96 2.93 -4.18
N GLU A 98 13.87 3.82 -4.60
CA GLU A 98 13.52 4.94 -5.47
C GLU A 98 13.55 4.46 -6.94
N LEU A 99 12.43 4.63 -7.62
CA LEU A 99 12.24 4.28 -9.02
C LEU A 99 12.62 5.46 -9.94
N PRO A 100 12.86 5.21 -11.24
CA PRO A 100 12.99 6.27 -12.23
C PRO A 100 11.81 7.25 -12.16
N GLY A 101 12.10 8.55 -12.14
CA GLY A 101 11.09 9.61 -11.95
C GLY A 101 10.77 9.93 -10.49
N GLY A 102 11.45 9.31 -9.52
CA GLY A 102 11.39 9.64 -8.10
C GLY A 102 10.23 9.01 -7.33
N ALA A 103 9.39 8.20 -7.98
CA ALA A 103 8.40 7.38 -7.28
C ALA A 103 9.10 6.39 -6.35
N LEU A 104 8.43 5.99 -5.27
CA LEU A 104 8.98 5.04 -4.31
C LEU A 104 8.23 3.72 -4.40
N PHE A 105 8.99 2.62 -4.37
CA PHE A 105 8.51 1.28 -4.16
C PHE A 105 8.74 0.89 -2.70
N LEU A 106 7.67 0.48 -2.02
CA LEU A 106 7.66 0.15 -0.60
C LEU A 106 7.13 -1.27 -0.42
N ARG A 107 7.90 -2.16 0.22
CA ARG A 107 7.43 -3.49 0.60
C ARG A 107 7.51 -3.65 2.11
N ALA A 108 6.37 -3.89 2.74
CA ALA A 108 6.23 -3.86 4.20
C ALA A 108 6.96 -5.02 4.90
N THR A 109 6.83 -6.23 4.35
CA THR A 109 7.31 -7.48 4.97
C THR A 109 7.96 -8.39 3.93
N PRO A 110 8.75 -9.41 4.35
CA PRO A 110 9.35 -10.38 3.44
C PRO A 110 8.34 -11.07 2.53
N THR A 111 7.16 -11.42 3.07
CA THR A 111 6.06 -12.05 2.31
C THR A 111 4.72 -11.38 2.63
N LEU A 112 3.75 -11.48 1.72
CA LEU A 112 2.36 -11.06 1.92
C LEU A 112 1.72 -11.79 3.10
N ASP A 113 2.10 -13.05 3.33
CA ASP A 113 1.62 -13.84 4.46
C ASP A 113 2.08 -13.27 5.83
N ASP A 114 3.20 -12.56 5.85
CA ASP A 114 3.74 -11.89 7.04
C ASP A 114 3.13 -10.49 7.25
N TYR A 115 2.33 -9.98 6.30
CA TYR A 115 1.68 -8.68 6.37
C TYR A 115 0.43 -8.73 7.27
N ASP A 116 0.67 -8.91 8.56
CA ASP A 116 -0.33 -9.03 9.61
C ASP A 116 -0.82 -7.68 10.15
N GLU A 117 -1.75 -7.71 11.12
CA GLU A 117 -2.34 -6.51 11.73
C GLU A 117 -1.29 -5.55 12.30
N ALA A 118 -0.23 -6.07 12.91
CA ALA A 118 0.83 -5.24 13.45
C ALA A 118 1.67 -4.59 12.34
N ALA A 119 1.93 -5.30 11.23
CA ALA A 119 2.58 -4.72 10.06
C ALA A 119 1.71 -3.63 9.41
N ILE A 120 0.40 -3.89 9.27
CA ILE A 120 -0.58 -2.94 8.75
C ILE A 120 -0.60 -1.66 9.59
N GLU A 121 -0.62 -1.75 10.92
CA GLU A 121 -0.62 -0.60 11.82
C GLU A 121 0.67 0.24 11.69
N ARG A 122 1.84 -0.41 11.60
CA ARG A 122 3.13 0.29 11.40
C ARG A 122 3.16 1.03 10.06
N VAL A 123 2.74 0.37 8.98
CA VAL A 123 2.68 0.98 7.64
C VAL A 123 1.70 2.15 7.62
N LEU A 124 0.50 1.97 8.20
CA LEU A 124 -0.48 3.05 8.33
C LEU A 124 0.15 4.24 9.04
N THR A 125 0.79 4.04 10.20
CA THR A 125 1.39 5.13 11.00
C THR A 125 2.38 5.96 10.20
N VAL A 126 3.20 5.32 9.37
CA VAL A 126 4.18 6.02 8.53
C VAL A 126 3.52 6.73 7.35
N LEU A 127 2.53 6.12 6.69
CA LEU A 127 1.92 6.66 5.48
C LEU A 127 0.76 7.62 5.76
N GLU A 128 0.21 7.63 6.98
CA GLU A 128 -0.92 8.45 7.41
C GLU A 128 -0.84 9.92 6.95
N PRO A 129 0.31 10.63 7.00
CA PRO A 129 0.39 12.03 6.59
C PRO A 129 0.09 12.32 5.11
N VAL A 130 0.16 11.29 4.25
CA VAL A 130 -0.07 11.44 2.80
C VAL A 130 -1.30 10.70 2.30
N LEU A 131 -1.95 9.88 3.13
CA LEU A 131 -3.16 9.16 2.72
C LEU A 131 -4.34 10.10 2.46
N ILE A 132 -5.20 9.69 1.53
CA ILE A 132 -6.54 10.27 1.36
C ILE A 132 -7.26 10.31 2.72
N LYS A 133 -7.95 11.42 2.99
CA LYS A 133 -8.62 11.67 4.26
C LYS A 133 -10.13 11.56 4.11
N GLY A 134 -10.80 11.09 5.15
CA GLY A 134 -12.25 11.04 5.24
C GLY A 134 -12.72 10.31 6.49
N ASP A 135 -14.03 10.25 6.67
CA ASP A 135 -14.64 9.46 7.74
C ASP A 135 -14.84 8.01 7.26
N MET A 136 -14.14 7.09 7.92
CA MET A 136 -14.29 5.66 7.66
C MET A 136 -15.71 5.22 7.97
N ARG A 137 -16.34 4.57 6.99
CA ARG A 137 -17.66 3.95 7.11
C ARG A 137 -17.45 2.48 7.43
N ARG A 138 -17.89 2.04 8.61
CA ARG A 138 -18.03 0.61 8.89
C ARG A 138 -19.20 0.07 8.07
N VAL A 139 -18.89 -0.60 6.98
CA VAL A 139 -19.86 -1.34 6.16
C VAL A 139 -19.71 -2.82 6.49
N PHE A 140 -20.82 -3.50 6.80
CA PHE A 140 -20.83 -4.95 6.98
C PHE A 140 -20.38 -5.66 5.71
N GLY A 141 -19.60 -6.75 5.83
CA GLY A 141 -19.04 -7.47 4.68
C GLY A 141 -17.64 -7.04 4.25
N MET A 142 -17.08 -6.00 4.89
CA MET A 142 -15.73 -5.50 4.63
C MET A 142 -14.67 -6.11 5.57
N GLU A 143 -15.00 -7.20 6.28
CA GLU A 143 -14.10 -7.82 7.29
C GLU A 143 -12.86 -8.49 6.66
N HIS A 144 -12.84 -8.63 5.34
CA HIS A 144 -11.72 -9.18 4.59
C HIS A 144 -10.62 -8.14 4.33
N LEU A 145 -10.92 -6.83 4.44
CA LEU A 145 -9.94 -5.77 4.22
C LEU A 145 -8.86 -5.76 5.31
N ARG A 146 -7.60 -5.78 4.90
CA ARG A 146 -6.40 -5.61 5.73
C ARG A 146 -6.13 -4.13 5.98
N LEU A 147 -7.08 -3.51 6.68
CA LEU A 147 -6.97 -2.14 7.17
C LEU A 147 -6.90 -2.10 8.68
N HIS A 148 -6.07 -1.19 9.20
CA HIS A 148 -6.18 -0.77 10.58
C HIS A 148 -7.17 0.40 10.68
N PHE A 149 -8.20 0.22 11.51
CA PHE A 149 -9.12 1.30 11.88
C PHE A 149 -8.59 1.94 13.16
N PRO A 150 -7.99 3.16 13.10
CA PRO A 150 -7.52 3.81 14.31
C PRO A 150 -8.69 3.94 15.30
N THR A 151 -8.52 3.41 16.50
CA THR A 151 -9.51 3.53 17.56
C THR A 151 -9.48 4.98 18.03
N ARG A 152 -10.52 5.76 17.69
CA ARG A 152 -10.70 7.13 18.22
C ARG A 152 -10.96 7.10 19.72
#